data_AF-A0A959TNB2-F1
#
_entry.id   AF-A0A959TNB2-F1
#
_cell.length_a   1.000
_cell.length_b   1.000
_cell.length_c   1.000
_cell.angle_alpha   90.00
_cell.angle_beta   90.00
_cell.angle_gamma   90.00
#
_symmetry.space_group_name_H-M   'P 1'
#
loop_
_entity.id
_entity.type
_entity.pdbx_description
1 polymer ?
#
loop_
_entity_poly.entity_id
_entity_poly.type
_entity_poly.pdbx_seq_one_letter_code
_entity_poly.pdbx_strand_id
1 'polypeptide(L)'
;MKLLSIHLHPFGGIADRRMAFQAGLNVLEGPNEYGKTTLTQALWHALHTPTNLTPSKLRKAVGDWFPLPDGDHARVTLVFEAGGHRWTLEKTWGAGGASRLQADGVPVIADAGRVQQRLNELLRLNEATWRQVLFTGQAQLAGTISALRDNGGKLDEVHALLKGAAAVPGDIPAERLQAALDE
;
A
#
# COMPACT_ATOMS: atom_id res chain seq x y z
N MET A 1 -2.34 -5.40 -9.97
CA MET A 1 -2.59 -3.95 -9.76
C MET A 1 -1.29 -3.22 -10.01
N LYS A 2 -1.31 -2.04 -10.64
CA LYS A 2 -0.13 -1.20 -10.86
C LYS A 2 -0.41 0.23 -10.37
N LEU A 3 0.38 0.73 -9.43
CA LEU A 3 0.24 2.12 -8.95
C LEU A 3 0.78 3.08 -10.01
N LEU A 4 0.09 4.19 -10.26
CA LEU A 4 0.50 5.21 -11.23
C LEU A 4 0.87 6.54 -10.56
N SER A 5 0.05 7.01 -9.63
CA SER A 5 0.38 8.20 -8.83
C SER A 5 -0.42 8.25 -7.55
N ILE A 6 0.14 8.86 -6.51
CA ILE A 6 -0.55 9.22 -5.27
C ILE A 6 -0.42 10.72 -5.03
N HIS A 7 -1.49 11.33 -4.52
CA HIS A 7 -1.54 12.72 -4.11
C HIS A 7 -2.05 12.78 -2.67
N LEU A 8 -1.28 13.45 -1.81
CA LEU A 8 -1.58 13.71 -0.40
C LEU A 8 -2.06 15.16 -0.28
N HIS A 9 -3.28 15.41 0.21
CA HIS A 9 -3.87 16.76 0.22
C HIS A 9 -5.06 16.94 1.21
N PRO A 10 -4.83 17.03 2.53
CA PRO A 10 -3.58 16.85 3.26
C PRO A 10 -3.45 15.45 3.90
N PHE A 11 -2.25 15.01 4.29
CA PHE A 11 -2.06 13.75 5.01
C PHE A 11 -0.82 13.77 5.92
N GLY A 12 -1.03 13.65 7.23
CA GLY A 12 0.01 13.79 8.25
C GLY A 12 0.69 15.16 8.14
N GLY A 13 2.03 15.17 8.18
CA GLY A 13 2.82 16.39 7.98
C GLY A 13 2.91 16.91 6.53
N ILE A 14 2.24 16.26 5.57
CA ILE A 14 2.29 16.66 4.15
C ILE A 14 1.00 17.40 3.79
N ALA A 15 1.13 18.71 3.52
CA ALA A 15 0.00 19.56 3.15
C ALA A 15 -0.51 19.30 1.73
N ASP A 16 0.38 19.32 0.73
CA ASP A 16 0.07 18.99 -0.65
C ASP A 16 1.33 18.39 -1.32
N ARG A 17 1.24 17.13 -1.76
CA ARG A 17 2.32 16.51 -2.55
C ARG A 17 1.78 15.42 -3.46
N ARG A 18 2.13 15.50 -4.74
CA ARG A 18 1.89 14.45 -5.73
C ARG A 18 3.18 13.72 -6.08
N MET A 19 3.08 12.40 -6.16
CA MET A 19 4.19 11.50 -6.51
C MET A 19 3.71 10.55 -7.60
N ALA A 20 4.50 10.40 -8.66
CA ALA A 20 4.25 9.46 -9.75
C ALA A 20 5.12 8.22 -9.56
N PHE A 21 4.55 7.04 -9.82
CA PHE A 21 5.26 5.78 -9.83
C PHE A 21 5.64 5.43 -11.26
N GLN A 22 6.87 4.95 -11.44
CA GLN A 22 7.35 4.40 -12.71
C GLN A 22 7.27 2.87 -12.69
N ALA A 23 7.39 2.25 -13.88
CA ALA A 23 7.60 0.82 -13.95
C ALA A 23 8.96 0.45 -13.33
N GLY A 24 9.07 -0.75 -12.75
CA GLY A 24 10.29 -1.21 -12.11
C GLY A 24 10.47 -0.69 -10.67
N LEU A 25 11.73 -0.53 -10.26
CA LEU A 25 12.09 -0.15 -8.90
C LEU A 25 11.94 1.37 -8.70
N ASN A 26 11.12 1.76 -7.71
CA ASN A 26 10.97 3.15 -7.29
C ASN A 26 11.67 3.32 -5.94
N VAL A 27 12.70 4.17 -5.87
CA VAL A 27 13.44 4.44 -4.63
C VAL A 27 13.01 5.79 -4.07
N LEU A 28 12.53 5.79 -2.82
CA LEU A 28 12.25 7.01 -2.07
C LEU A 28 13.41 7.29 -1.10
N GLU A 29 14.32 8.16 -1.53
CA GLU A 29 15.42 8.63 -0.72
C GLU A 29 15.10 10.00 -0.09
N GLY A 30 15.56 10.19 1.14
CA GLY A 30 15.46 11.47 1.85
C GLY A 30 15.91 11.32 3.29
N PRO A 31 16.16 12.44 4.00
CA PRO A 31 16.46 12.42 5.42
C PRO A 31 15.40 11.68 6.25
N ASN A 32 15.69 11.42 7.53
CA ASN A 32 14.63 11.07 8.47
C ASN A 32 13.58 12.18 8.47
N GLU A 33 12.32 11.83 8.73
CA GLU A 33 11.17 12.76 8.72
C GLU A 33 10.79 13.36 7.36
N TYR A 34 11.43 12.94 6.26
CA TYR A 34 11.08 13.37 4.90
C TYR A 34 9.69 12.90 4.41
N GLY A 35 8.96 12.13 5.22
CA GLY A 35 7.62 11.63 4.92
C GLY A 35 7.56 10.24 4.28
N LYS A 36 8.65 9.45 4.37
CA LYS A 36 8.69 8.06 3.86
C LYS A 36 7.60 7.19 4.47
N THR A 37 7.55 7.15 5.80
CA THR A 37 6.48 6.44 6.53
C THR A 37 5.11 7.02 6.21
N THR A 38 5.00 8.35 6.11
CA THR A 38 3.75 9.03 5.75
C THR A 38 3.20 8.56 4.41
N LEU A 39 4.05 8.41 3.39
CA LEU A 39 3.65 7.89 2.08
C LEU A 39 3.15 6.45 2.16
N THR A 40 3.90 5.57 2.82
CA THR A 40 3.53 4.15 2.97
C THR A 40 2.20 4.02 3.71
N GLN A 41 1.97 4.83 4.73
CA GLN A 41 0.73 4.84 5.50
C GLN A 41 -0.43 5.43 4.71
N ALA A 42 -0.20 6.47 3.92
CA ALA A 42 -1.22 6.99 3.02
C ALA A 42 -1.67 5.96 1.97
N LEU A 43 -0.73 5.20 1.38
CA LEU A 43 -1.05 4.09 0.49
C LEU A 43 -1.86 3.01 1.21
N TRP A 44 -1.43 2.61 2.40
CA TRP A 44 -2.13 1.62 3.22
C TRP A 44 -3.58 2.05 3.50
N HIS A 45 -3.77 3.27 4.01
CA HIS A 45 -5.09 3.79 4.33
C HIS A 45 -5.96 3.95 3.08
N ALA A 46 -5.41 4.45 1.97
CA ALA A 46 -6.13 4.55 0.71
C ALA A 46 -6.73 3.19 0.29
N LEU A 47 -5.95 2.12 0.37
CA LEU A 47 -6.38 0.79 -0.09
C LEU A 47 -7.29 0.06 0.90
N HIS A 48 -6.98 0.13 2.20
CA HIS A 48 -7.58 -0.78 3.19
C HIS A 48 -8.48 -0.11 4.22
N THR A 49 -8.41 1.22 4.39
CA THR A 49 -9.20 1.90 5.43
C THR A 49 -10.47 2.50 4.84
N PRO A 50 -11.67 2.02 5.21
CA PRO A 50 -12.93 2.62 4.75
C PRO A 50 -13.14 4.00 5.40
N THR A 51 -14.01 4.84 4.80
CA THR A 51 -14.25 6.21 5.29
C THR A 51 -15.51 6.33 6.15
N ASN A 52 -16.39 5.32 6.18
CA ASN A 52 -17.61 5.26 6.99
C ASN A 52 -17.38 4.70 8.41
N LEU A 53 -16.25 5.03 9.02
CA LEU A 53 -15.89 4.58 10.36
C LEU A 53 -16.67 5.37 11.42
N THR A 54 -16.99 4.71 12.54
CA THR A 54 -17.48 5.43 13.72
C THR A 54 -16.39 6.37 14.25
N PRO A 55 -16.73 7.48 14.94
CA PRO A 55 -15.74 8.45 15.41
C PRO A 55 -14.58 7.84 16.23
N SER A 56 -14.87 6.84 17.07
CA SER A 56 -13.84 6.13 17.84
C SER A 56 -12.89 5.32 16.95
N LYS A 57 -13.43 4.57 15.96
CA LYS A 57 -12.63 3.78 15.02
C LYS A 57 -11.82 4.68 14.09
N LEU A 58 -12.41 5.80 13.66
CA LEU A 58 -11.76 6.82 12.84
C LEU A 58 -10.51 7.36 13.54
N ARG A 59 -10.66 7.86 14.78
CA ARG A 59 -9.55 8.39 15.57
C ARG A 59 -8.44 7.36 15.75
N LYS A 60 -8.79 6.10 16.07
CA LYS A 60 -7.81 5.01 16.24
C LYS A 60 -7.08 4.65 14.94
N ALA A 61 -7.75 4.70 13.80
CA ALA A 61 -7.19 4.25 12.54
C ALA A 61 -6.36 5.32 11.85
N VAL A 62 -6.85 6.57 11.82
CA VAL A 62 -6.30 7.64 10.97
C VAL A 62 -6.07 8.96 11.71
N GLY A 63 -6.38 9.04 13.01
CA GLY A 63 -6.28 10.28 13.78
C GLY A 63 -4.86 10.86 13.80
N ASP A 64 -3.84 10.00 13.88
CA ASP A 64 -2.43 10.41 13.86
C ASP A 64 -1.98 11.02 12.51
N TRP A 65 -2.81 10.89 11.47
CA TRP A 65 -2.56 11.43 10.13
C TRP A 65 -3.36 12.71 9.84
N PHE A 66 -4.05 13.28 10.82
CA PHE A 66 -4.63 14.60 10.66
C PHE A 66 -3.53 15.66 10.80
N PRO A 67 -3.50 16.69 9.94
CA PRO A 67 -2.49 17.74 10.03
C PRO A 67 -2.52 18.43 11.39
N LEU A 68 -1.34 18.68 11.98
CA LEU A 68 -1.23 19.46 13.21
C LEU A 68 -1.12 20.96 12.92
N PRO A 69 -1.52 21.84 13.86
CA PRO A 69 -2.18 21.52 15.13
C PRO A 69 -3.70 21.28 15.01
N ASP A 70 -4.36 21.90 14.02
CA ASP A 70 -5.84 22.03 13.98
C ASP A 70 -6.50 21.36 12.76
N GLY A 71 -5.79 20.49 12.04
CA GLY A 71 -6.34 19.75 10.90
C GLY A 71 -7.41 18.76 11.35
N ASP A 72 -8.58 18.80 10.70
CA ASP A 72 -9.74 17.98 11.03
C ASP A 72 -10.01 16.85 10.03
N HIS A 73 -9.18 16.74 8.99
CA HIS A 73 -9.29 15.71 7.97
C HIS A 73 -7.95 15.32 7.36
N ALA A 74 -7.91 14.13 6.79
CA ALA A 74 -6.86 13.65 5.91
C ALA A 74 -7.46 13.17 4.59
N ARG A 75 -6.77 13.40 3.49
CA ARG A 75 -7.23 13.07 2.14
C ARG A 75 -6.10 12.56 1.26
N VAL A 76 -6.44 11.52 0.51
CA VAL A 76 -5.56 10.87 -0.47
C VAL A 76 -6.31 10.67 -1.77
N THR A 77 -5.64 10.98 -2.88
CA THR A 77 -6.05 10.53 -4.21
C THR A 77 -5.02 9.54 -4.74
N LEU A 78 -5.47 8.35 -5.13
CA LEU A 78 -4.65 7.30 -5.71
C LEU A 78 -5.12 7.00 -7.13
N VAL A 79 -4.18 6.96 -8.06
CA VAL A 79 -4.40 6.53 -9.44
C VAL A 79 -3.66 5.22 -9.68
N PHE A 80 -4.35 4.22 -10.19
CA PHE A 80 -3.79 2.87 -10.40
C PHE A 80 -4.48 2.14 -11.56
N GLU A 81 -3.84 1.10 -12.08
CA GLU A 81 -4.40 0.20 -13.08
C GLU A 81 -4.75 -1.15 -12.45
N ALA A 82 -5.98 -1.61 -12.71
CA ALA A 82 -6.45 -2.93 -12.29
C ALA A 82 -7.63 -3.37 -13.17
N GLY A 83 -7.64 -4.65 -13.54
CA GLY A 83 -8.73 -5.23 -14.35
C GLY A 83 -8.91 -4.56 -15.71
N GLY A 84 -7.83 -4.08 -16.33
CA GLY A 84 -7.87 -3.40 -17.64
C GLY A 84 -8.31 -1.94 -17.61
N HIS A 85 -8.61 -1.38 -16.42
CA HIS A 85 -9.03 0.00 -16.28
C HIS A 85 -8.01 0.83 -15.49
N ARG A 86 -7.93 2.12 -15.83
CA ARG A 86 -7.28 3.14 -15.02
C ARG A 86 -8.30 3.71 -14.04
N TRP A 87 -8.05 3.51 -12.76
CA TRP A 87 -8.90 3.94 -11.67
C TRP A 87 -8.34 5.18 -11.00
N THR A 88 -9.24 6.08 -10.61
CA THR A 88 -8.99 7.15 -9.65
C THR A 88 -9.81 6.87 -8.40
N LEU A 89 -9.11 6.72 -7.28
CA LEU A 89 -9.66 6.57 -5.94
C LEU A 89 -9.41 7.84 -5.16
N GLU A 90 -10.43 8.40 -4.54
CA GLU A 90 -10.34 9.50 -3.60
C GLU A 90 -10.92 9.05 -2.27
N LYS A 91 -10.17 9.29 -1.18
CA LYS A 91 -10.64 9.05 0.18
C LYS A 91 -10.35 10.27 1.04
N THR A 92 -11.36 10.68 1.79
CA THR A 92 -11.28 11.69 2.84
C THR A 92 -11.74 11.06 4.15
N TRP A 93 -10.96 11.23 5.20
CA TRP A 93 -11.27 10.83 6.57
C TRP A 93 -11.34 12.07 7.46
N GLY A 94 -12.24 12.09 8.44
CA GLY A 94 -12.47 13.28 9.27
C GLY A 94 -13.63 14.12 8.77
N ALA A 95 -13.50 15.44 8.87
CA ALA A 95 -14.50 16.37 8.37
C ALA A 95 -14.74 16.14 6.86
N GLY A 96 -16.02 16.07 6.47
CA GLY A 96 -16.40 15.78 5.07
C GLY A 96 -15.98 14.39 4.58
N GLY A 97 -15.88 13.41 5.48
CA GLY A 97 -15.45 12.05 5.14
C GLY A 97 -16.24 11.44 3.98
N ALA A 98 -15.52 11.01 2.94
CA ALA A 98 -16.09 10.56 1.68
C ALA A 98 -15.15 9.61 0.96
N SER A 99 -15.70 8.70 0.16
CA SER A 99 -14.96 7.83 -0.75
C SER A 99 -15.52 8.00 -2.16
N ARG A 100 -14.65 8.00 -3.17
CA ARG A 100 -15.07 8.00 -4.58
C ARG A 100 -14.12 7.13 -5.39
N LEU A 101 -14.68 6.22 -6.18
CA LEU A 101 -13.94 5.36 -7.10
C LEU A 101 -14.53 5.51 -8.51
N GLN A 102 -13.67 5.80 -9.48
CA GLN A 102 -14.08 6.03 -10.86
C GLN A 102 -13.05 5.49 -11.85
N ALA A 103 -13.54 5.08 -13.02
CA ALA A 103 -12.73 4.73 -14.19
C ALA A 103 -13.55 5.01 -15.46
N ASP A 104 -12.88 5.22 -16.58
CA ASP A 104 -13.55 5.47 -17.85
C ASP A 104 -14.42 4.28 -18.26
N GLY A 105 -15.66 4.58 -18.68
CA GLY A 105 -16.65 3.57 -19.05
C GLY A 105 -17.26 2.79 -17.88
N VAL A 106 -16.91 3.13 -16.63
CA VAL A 106 -17.44 2.49 -15.42
C VAL A 106 -18.22 3.51 -14.57
N PRO A 107 -19.44 3.19 -14.10
CA PRO A 107 -20.18 4.08 -13.22
C PRO A 107 -19.39 4.45 -11.95
N VAL A 108 -19.42 5.73 -11.59
CA VAL A 108 -18.76 6.24 -10.38
C VAL A 108 -19.43 5.64 -9.14
N ILE A 109 -18.61 5.19 -8.19
CA ILE A 109 -19.07 4.67 -6.89
C ILE A 109 -18.65 5.66 -5.80
N ALA A 110 -19.63 6.18 -5.05
CA ALA A 110 -19.40 7.11 -3.93
C ALA A 110 -19.82 6.55 -2.56
N ASP A 111 -20.51 5.41 -2.53
CA ASP A 111 -20.82 4.73 -1.27
C ASP A 111 -19.56 4.07 -0.71
N ALA A 112 -19.18 4.42 0.52
CA ALA A 112 -17.92 3.98 1.13
C ALA A 112 -17.81 2.46 1.26
N GLY A 113 -18.92 1.77 1.57
CA GLY A 113 -18.94 0.31 1.67
C GLY A 113 -18.71 -0.35 0.31
N ARG A 114 -19.42 0.10 -0.73
CA ARG A 114 -19.25 -0.37 -2.10
C ARG A 114 -17.88 -0.04 -2.68
N VAL A 115 -17.31 1.13 -2.36
CA VAL A 115 -15.92 1.46 -2.73
C VAL A 115 -14.96 0.44 -2.12
N GLN A 116 -15.08 0.15 -0.82
CA GLN A 116 -14.17 -0.78 -0.16
C GLN A 116 -14.33 -2.22 -0.69
N GLN A 117 -15.57 -2.67 -0.92
CA GLN A 117 -15.83 -3.97 -1.56
C GLN A 117 -15.16 -4.05 -2.93
N ARG A 118 -15.35 -3.01 -3.78
CA ARG A 118 -14.75 -2.98 -5.11
C ARG A 118 -13.22 -2.94 -5.06
N LEU A 119 -12.63 -2.23 -4.11
CA LEU A 119 -11.17 -2.24 -3.91
C LEU A 119 -10.67 -3.63 -3.55
N ASN A 120 -11.34 -4.35 -2.65
CA ASN A 120 -10.95 -5.71 -2.27
C ASN A 120 -10.96 -6.67 -3.48
N GLU A 121 -11.96 -6.55 -4.37
CA GLU A 121 -12.01 -7.30 -5.63
C GLU A 121 -10.83 -6.95 -6.57
N LEU A 122 -10.51 -5.66 -6.71
CA LEU A 122 -9.43 -5.18 -7.58
C LEU A 122 -8.04 -5.56 -7.05
N LEU A 123 -7.88 -5.60 -5.73
CA LEU A 123 -6.63 -5.97 -5.05
C LEU A 123 -6.32 -7.47 -5.18
N ARG A 124 -7.34 -8.32 -5.35
CA ARG A 124 -7.27 -9.80 -5.51
C ARG A 124 -6.65 -10.59 -4.35
N LEU A 125 -5.87 -9.93 -3.49
CA LEU A 125 -5.25 -10.50 -2.31
C LEU A 125 -5.92 -9.96 -1.05
N ASN A 126 -5.94 -10.77 0.00
CA ASN A 126 -6.48 -10.34 1.29
C ASN A 126 -5.55 -9.33 1.99
N GLU A 127 -6.09 -8.61 2.98
CA GLU A 127 -5.35 -7.58 3.73
C GLU A 127 -4.10 -8.14 4.44
N ALA A 128 -4.16 -9.37 4.95
CA ALA A 128 -3.02 -9.97 5.64
C ALA A 128 -1.83 -10.20 4.71
N THR A 129 -2.06 -10.66 3.48
CA THR A 129 -1.01 -10.78 2.45
C THR A 129 -0.41 -9.41 2.13
N TRP A 130 -1.25 -8.38 1.97
CA TRP A 130 -0.75 -7.02 1.76
C TRP A 130 0.13 -6.55 2.92
N ARG A 131 -0.32 -6.74 4.17
CA ARG A 131 0.40 -6.26 5.35
C ARG A 131 1.72 -6.97 5.61
N GLN A 132 1.76 -8.29 5.39
CA GLN A 132 2.91 -9.11 5.79
C GLN A 132 3.93 -9.29 4.67
N VAL A 133 3.50 -9.21 3.42
CA VAL A 133 4.35 -9.53 2.25
C VAL A 133 4.65 -8.29 1.42
N LEU A 134 3.63 -7.45 1.15
CA LEU A 134 3.77 -6.33 0.21
C LEU A 134 4.10 -5.00 0.90
N PHE A 135 3.75 -4.85 2.17
CA PHE A 135 4.07 -3.70 3.03
C PHE A 135 5.00 -4.13 4.17
N THR A 136 6.23 -4.55 3.87
CA THR A 136 7.20 -4.91 4.89
C THR A 136 7.82 -3.65 5.51
N GLY A 137 7.58 -3.43 6.81
CA GLY A 137 8.18 -2.30 7.52
C GLY A 137 9.67 -2.48 7.79
N GLN A 138 10.39 -1.37 8.03
CA GLN A 138 11.82 -1.39 8.35
C GLN A 138 12.15 -2.30 9.54
N ALA A 139 11.32 -2.28 10.58
CA ALA A 139 11.50 -3.11 11.77
C ALA A 139 11.29 -4.61 11.51
N GLN A 140 10.33 -4.96 10.65
CA GLN A 140 10.08 -6.36 10.28
C GLN A 140 11.23 -6.91 9.45
N LEU A 141 11.70 -6.16 8.44
CA LEU A 141 12.87 -6.55 7.65
C LEU A 141 14.13 -6.67 8.51
N ALA A 142 14.38 -5.72 9.41
CA ALA A 142 15.51 -5.78 10.33
C ALA A 142 15.44 -7.00 11.25
N GLY A 143 14.25 -7.31 11.77
CA GLY A 143 14.00 -8.49 12.59
C GLY A 143 14.22 -9.79 11.80
N THR A 144 13.70 -9.88 10.58
CA THR A 144 13.93 -11.03 9.69
C THR A 144 15.42 -11.20 9.37
N ILE A 145 16.14 -10.13 9.04
CA ILE A 145 17.58 -10.17 8.77
C ILE A 145 18.34 -10.60 10.03
N SER A 146 18.00 -10.09 11.21
CA SER A 146 18.63 -10.52 12.47
C SER A 146 18.37 -12.00 12.71
N ALA A 147 17.14 -12.46 12.58
CA ALA A 147 16.79 -13.88 12.75
C ALA A 147 17.52 -14.78 11.74
N LEU A 148 17.70 -14.34 10.49
CA LEU A 148 18.47 -15.07 9.49
C LEU A 148 19.96 -15.16 9.87
N ARG A 149 20.55 -14.05 10.34
CA ARG A 149 21.93 -14.01 10.80
C ARG A 149 22.15 -14.89 12.02
N ASP A 150 21.24 -14.83 12.99
CA ASP A 150 21.34 -15.56 14.26
C ASP A 150 21.14 -17.08 14.06
N ASN A 151 20.51 -17.48 12.96
CA ASN A 151 20.30 -18.89 12.59
C ASN A 151 21.12 -19.34 11.37
N GLY A 152 22.13 -18.57 10.94
CA GLY A 152 22.86 -18.74 9.68
C GLY A 152 23.61 -20.07 9.48
N GLY A 153 23.54 -21.01 10.42
CA GLY A 153 24.05 -22.39 10.28
C GLY A 153 23.06 -23.49 10.67
N LYS A 154 21.80 -23.15 10.95
CA LYS A 154 20.72 -24.08 11.35
C LYS A 154 19.48 -24.02 10.47
N LEU A 155 19.43 -23.04 9.56
CA LEU A 155 18.35 -22.95 8.59
C LEU A 155 18.58 -24.02 7.53
N ASP A 156 17.58 -24.89 7.34
CA ASP A 156 17.55 -25.76 6.16
C ASP A 156 17.72 -24.90 4.91
N GLU A 157 18.43 -25.42 3.92
CA GLU A 157 18.56 -24.74 2.63
C GLU A 157 17.16 -24.35 2.15
N VAL A 158 16.92 -23.04 2.03
CA VAL A 158 15.65 -22.48 1.56
C VAL A 158 15.26 -23.11 0.21
N HIS A 159 16.26 -23.52 -0.57
CA HIS A 159 16.11 -24.26 -1.82
C HIS A 159 15.41 -25.62 -1.68
N ALA A 160 15.59 -26.34 -0.56
CA ALA A 160 14.90 -27.60 -0.29
C ALA A 160 13.41 -27.40 0.05
N LEU A 161 13.07 -26.31 0.76
CA LEU A 161 11.69 -25.91 1.03
C LEU A 161 10.96 -25.45 -0.24
N LEU A 162 11.66 -24.76 -1.16
CA LEU A 162 11.13 -24.34 -2.45
C LEU A 162 10.84 -25.53 -3.39
N LYS A 163 11.66 -26.59 -3.37
CA LYS A 163 11.41 -27.82 -4.14
C LYS A 163 10.16 -28.58 -3.70
N GLY A 164 9.80 -28.52 -2.42
CA GLY A 164 8.54 -29.10 -1.91
C GLY A 164 7.29 -28.29 -2.26
N ALA A 165 7.45 -27.00 -2.59
CA ALA A 165 6.36 -26.07 -2.91
C ALA A 165 6.05 -25.95 -4.42
N ALA A 166 6.67 -26.78 -5.27
CA ALA A 166 6.56 -26.79 -6.73
C ALA A 166 5.15 -27.12 -7.30
N ALA A 167 4.10 -26.99 -6.49
CA ALA A 167 2.70 -27.10 -6.91
C ALA A 167 1.91 -25.78 -6.73
N VAL A 168 2.58 -24.63 -6.63
CA VAL A 168 1.90 -23.32 -6.66
C VAL A 168 2.13 -22.65 -8.03
N PRO A 169 1.07 -22.39 -8.81
CA PRO A 169 1.20 -21.89 -10.18
C PRO A 169 1.53 -20.40 -10.15
N GLY A 170 2.82 -20.07 -10.22
CA GLY A 170 3.26 -18.67 -10.27
C GLY A 170 4.77 -18.41 -10.25
N ASP A 171 5.62 -19.43 -10.19
CA ASP A 171 7.07 -19.20 -10.07
C ASP A 171 7.67 -18.58 -11.34
N ILE A 172 8.39 -17.48 -11.14
CA ILE A 172 9.34 -16.93 -12.11
C ILE A 172 10.68 -17.61 -11.81
N PRO A 173 11.29 -18.31 -12.77
CA PRO A 173 12.58 -18.97 -12.57
C PRO A 173 13.64 -17.98 -12.06
N ALA A 174 14.46 -18.41 -11.09
CA ALA A 174 15.49 -17.59 -10.45
C ALA A 174 16.44 -16.92 -11.46
N GLU A 175 16.69 -17.58 -12.59
CA GLU A 175 17.49 -17.07 -13.72
C GLU A 175 16.89 -15.80 -14.34
N ARG A 176 15.56 -15.70 -14.41
CA ARG A 176 14.86 -14.51 -14.93
C ARG A 176 14.85 -13.36 -13.93
N LEU A 177 14.90 -13.65 -12.62
CA LEU A 177 15.04 -12.63 -11.58
C LEU A 177 16.45 -12.04 -11.59
N GLN A 178 17.48 -12.88 -11.76
CA GLN A 178 18.87 -12.45 -11.83
C GLN A 178 19.10 -11.52 -13.04
N ALA A 179 18.60 -11.92 -14.22
CA ALA A 179 18.70 -11.09 -15.43
C ALA A 179 18.01 -9.72 -15.30
N ALA A 180 16.98 -9.59 -14.46
CA ALA A 180 16.26 -8.34 -14.24
C ALA A 180 16.89 -7.42 -13.18
N LEU A 181 17.86 -7.92 -12.41
CA LEU A 181 18.63 -7.14 -11.43
C LEU A 181 19.94 -6.61 -12.01
N ASP A 182 20.42 -7.23 -13.09
CA ASP A 182 21.65 -6.87 -13.79
C ASP A 182 21.40 -5.89 -14.97
N GLU A 183 20.15 -5.43 -15.15
CA GLU A 183 19.70 -4.39 -16.09
C GLU A 183 19.40 -3.07 -15.34
#